data_AF-A0A7Y9U777-F1
#
_entry.id   AF-A0A7Y9U777-F1
#
_cell.length_a   1.000
_cell.length_b   1.000
_cell.length_c   1.000
_cell.angle_alpha   90.00
_cell.angle_beta   90.00
_cell.angle_gamma   90.00
#
_symmetry.space_group_name_H-M   'P 1'
#
loop_
_entity.id
_entity.type
_entity.pdbx_description
1 polymer ?
#
loop_
_entity_poly.entity_id
_entity_poly.type
_entity_poly.pdbx_seq_one_letter_code
_entity_poly.pdbx_strand_id
1 'polypeptide(L)'
;MGLFDMFKTDTGDKMTPHLAFTTSLIYMMSADGEMDSEEVGHLLSVLGGQDDGKGTIGVGAQNQALLDASMKYRRKNSLDTFLAEAAPLLTDAQKMCIMINLIDSSLADGQPEREEQEMFAKFLKAFGITEARFQPFFEVIMLKADRTVFTNQNHPKNQPGHQVKLSLN
;
A
#
# COMPACT_ATOMS: atom_id res chain seq x y z
N MET A 1 -15.18 35.84 -12.99
CA MET A 1 -14.00 35.07 -12.53
C MET A 1 -12.77 35.95 -12.70
N GLY A 2 -11.83 35.95 -11.74
CA GLY A 2 -10.80 37.00 -11.61
C GLY A 2 -9.38 36.56 -11.95
N LEU A 3 -8.54 37.53 -12.35
CA LEU A 3 -7.14 37.38 -12.77
C LEU A 3 -6.20 36.73 -11.73
N PHE A 4 -6.59 36.67 -10.46
CA PHE A 4 -5.81 36.04 -9.39
C PHE A 4 -5.96 34.51 -9.30
N ASP A 5 -6.99 33.92 -9.92
CA ASP A 5 -7.11 32.45 -10.00
C ASP A 5 -6.07 31.83 -10.95
N MET A 6 -5.43 32.64 -11.80
CA MET A 6 -4.42 32.20 -12.76
C MET A 6 -3.03 31.95 -12.11
N PHE A 7 -2.84 32.40 -10.87
CA PHE A 7 -1.61 32.19 -10.07
C PHE A 7 -1.73 31.05 -9.04
N LYS A 8 -2.84 30.31 -9.04
CA LYS A 8 -2.88 29.00 -8.39
C LYS A 8 -2.09 28.01 -9.24
N THR A 9 -0.77 28.04 -9.10
CA THR A 9 0.07 26.88 -9.42
C THR A 9 -0.58 25.66 -8.78
N ASP A 10 -0.86 24.63 -9.57
CA ASP A 10 -1.48 23.36 -9.18
C ASP A 10 -1.07 22.94 -7.75
N THR A 11 -1.97 23.15 -6.78
CA THR A 11 -1.66 23.17 -5.33
C THR A 11 -1.42 21.78 -4.73
N GLY A 12 -1.24 20.75 -5.55
CA GLY A 12 -1.21 19.35 -5.08
C GLY A 12 -2.56 18.89 -4.51
N ASP A 13 -3.65 19.61 -4.77
CA ASP A 13 -5.00 19.31 -4.26
C ASP A 13 -5.74 18.28 -5.13
N LYS A 14 -5.23 17.94 -6.32
CA LYS A 14 -5.88 16.99 -7.22
C LYS A 14 -5.32 15.59 -7.02
N MET A 15 -6.19 14.60 -6.76
CA MET A 15 -5.79 13.20 -6.69
C MET A 15 -5.13 12.73 -8.00
N THR A 16 -3.95 12.11 -7.86
CA THR A 16 -3.21 11.46 -8.95
C THR A 16 -2.98 9.99 -8.60
N PRO A 17 -2.70 9.09 -9.56
CA PRO A 17 -2.43 7.69 -9.24
C PRO A 17 -1.26 7.50 -8.26
N HIS A 18 -0.21 8.33 -8.33
CA HIS A 18 0.94 8.23 -7.43
C HIS A 18 0.61 8.73 -6.01
N LEU A 19 -0.18 9.79 -5.91
CA LEU A 19 -0.72 10.29 -4.64
C LEU A 19 -1.68 9.28 -4.02
N ALA A 20 -2.53 8.63 -4.83
CA ALA A 20 -3.43 7.58 -4.38
C ALA A 20 -2.66 6.36 -3.84
N PHE A 21 -1.59 5.94 -4.51
CA PHE A 21 -0.74 4.85 -4.04
C PHE A 21 -0.17 5.13 -2.64
N THR A 22 0.50 6.28 -2.49
CA THR A 22 1.11 6.68 -1.21
C THR A 22 0.06 6.87 -0.11
N THR A 23 -1.04 7.55 -0.43
CA THR A 23 -2.13 7.79 0.52
C THR A 23 -2.78 6.48 0.96
N SER A 24 -2.89 5.48 0.08
CA SER A 24 -3.43 4.15 0.43
C SER A 24 -2.58 3.46 1.48
N LEU A 25 -1.24 3.48 1.30
CA LEU A 25 -0.31 2.91 2.26
C LEU A 25 -0.41 3.62 3.61
N ILE A 26 -0.46 4.95 3.61
CA ILE A 26 -0.60 5.73 4.85
C ILE A 26 -1.91 5.40 5.56
N TYR A 27 -3.05 5.27 4.85
CA TYR A 27 -4.30 4.86 5.51
C TYR A 27 -4.16 3.51 6.21
N MET A 28 -3.53 2.53 5.56
CA MET A 28 -3.35 1.19 6.14
C MET A 28 -2.41 1.19 7.34
N MET A 29 -1.22 1.78 7.20
CA MET A 29 -0.18 1.84 8.24
C MET A 29 -0.53 2.80 9.38
N SER A 30 -1.76 3.31 9.43
CA SER A 30 -2.22 4.15 10.52
C SER A 30 -3.68 3.85 10.85
N ALA A 31 -4.07 2.60 10.62
CA ALA A 31 -5.37 2.07 10.96
C ALA A 31 -5.62 2.11 12.48
N ASP A 32 -4.56 1.94 13.26
CA ASP A 32 -4.53 2.03 14.73
C ASP A 32 -4.42 3.48 15.25
N GLY A 33 -3.97 4.41 14.39
CA GLY A 33 -3.97 5.85 14.63
C GLY A 33 -2.59 6.49 14.74
N GLU A 34 -1.52 5.70 14.84
CA GLU A 34 -0.14 6.19 14.88
C GLU A 34 0.64 5.70 13.65
N MET A 35 1.80 6.31 13.38
CA MET A 35 2.77 5.76 12.44
C MET A 35 4.12 5.80 13.14
N ASP A 36 4.77 4.67 13.30
CA ASP A 36 6.09 4.60 13.89
C ASP A 36 7.20 4.86 12.85
N SER A 37 8.45 4.93 13.31
CA SER A 37 9.60 5.18 12.42
C SER A 37 9.92 4.01 11.48
N GLU A 38 9.57 2.79 11.86
CA GLU A 38 9.81 1.58 11.06
C GLU A 38 8.81 1.52 9.90
N GLU A 39 7.55 1.86 10.15
CA GLU A 39 6.47 2.03 9.18
C GLU A 39 6.79 3.12 8.16
N VAL A 40 7.28 4.28 8.62
CA VAL A 40 7.76 5.32 7.71
C VAL A 40 8.95 4.83 6.89
N GLY A 41 9.89 4.11 7.50
CA GLY A 41 11.03 3.53 6.78
C GLY A 41 10.60 2.54 5.67
N HIS A 42 9.65 1.66 5.97
CA HIS A 42 9.08 0.73 5.02
C HIS A 42 8.34 1.46 3.89
N LEU A 43 7.51 2.44 4.21
CA LEU A 43 6.82 3.29 3.24
C LEU A 43 7.81 3.93 2.26
N LEU A 44 8.90 4.49 2.77
CA LEU A 44 9.94 5.11 1.94
C LEU A 44 10.65 4.11 1.05
N SER A 45 10.85 2.88 1.51
CA SER A 45 11.42 1.80 0.69
C SER A 45 10.50 1.41 -0.47
N VAL A 46 9.19 1.40 -0.23
CA VAL A 46 8.15 1.05 -1.22
C VAL A 46 7.95 2.16 -2.25
N LEU A 47 8.02 3.43 -1.84
CA LEU A 47 7.96 4.58 -2.74
C LEU A 47 9.25 4.78 -3.57
N GLY A 48 10.32 4.07 -3.19
CA GLY A 48 11.65 4.21 -3.74
C GLY A 48 12.36 5.46 -3.22
N GLY A 49 13.69 5.38 -3.10
CA GLY A 49 14.55 6.56 -2.91
C GLY A 49 15.07 7.07 -4.24
N GLN A 50 15.47 8.34 -4.31
CA GLN A 50 16.39 8.77 -5.36
C GLN A 50 17.80 8.47 -4.85
N ASP A 51 18.56 7.68 -5.59
CA ASP A 51 19.99 7.52 -5.32
C ASP A 51 20.66 8.90 -5.50
N ASP A 52 21.12 9.50 -4.41
CA ASP A 52 21.81 10.79 -4.43
C ASP A 52 23.27 10.66 -4.91
N GLY A 53 23.67 9.46 -5.33
CA GLY A 53 25.02 9.13 -5.79
C GLY A 53 26.03 9.02 -4.65
N LYS A 54 25.60 9.11 -3.38
CA LYS A 54 26.45 9.01 -2.19
C LYS A 54 26.25 7.71 -1.42
N GLY A 55 25.54 6.75 -2.00
CA GLY A 55 25.32 5.42 -1.41
C GLY A 55 24.36 5.44 -0.21
N THR A 56 23.62 6.54 -0.01
CA THR A 56 22.54 6.63 0.96
C THR A 56 21.23 6.64 0.17
N ILE A 57 20.38 5.63 0.37
CA ILE A 57 19.03 5.64 -0.22
C ILE A 57 18.21 6.65 0.57
N GLY A 58 18.27 7.91 0.13
CA GLY A 58 17.46 9.00 0.65
C GLY A 58 16.11 9.07 -0.06
N VAL A 59 15.11 9.61 0.63
CA VAL A 59 13.86 10.03 0.00
C VAL A 59 14.20 11.15 -0.97
N GLY A 60 13.99 10.94 -2.28
CA GLY A 60 14.14 12.04 -3.24
C GLY A 60 13.24 13.22 -2.83
N ALA A 61 13.63 14.45 -3.14
CA ALA A 61 12.82 15.63 -2.80
C ALA A 61 11.36 15.52 -3.30
N GLN A 62 11.15 14.81 -4.41
CA GLN A 62 9.81 14.50 -4.95
C GLN A 62 9.02 13.54 -4.07
N ASN A 63 9.67 12.55 -3.44
CA ASN A 63 9.02 11.55 -2.60
C ASN A 63 8.69 12.13 -1.22
N GLN A 64 9.48 13.08 -0.72
CA GLN A 64 9.14 13.82 0.51
C GLN A 64 7.90 14.69 0.29
N ALA A 65 7.84 15.43 -0.83
CA ALA A 65 6.66 16.24 -1.17
C ALA A 65 5.39 15.38 -1.34
N LEU A 66 5.54 14.19 -1.94
CA LEU A 66 4.45 13.22 -2.08
C LEU A 66 3.95 12.69 -0.73
N LEU A 67 4.88 12.36 0.17
CA LEU A 67 4.58 11.91 1.53
C LEU A 67 3.83 13.00 2.32
N ASP A 68 4.35 14.23 2.28
CA ASP A 68 3.74 15.37 2.97
C ASP A 68 2.32 15.67 2.44
N ALA A 69 2.14 15.60 1.12
CA ALA A 69 0.84 15.77 0.47
C ALA A 69 -0.14 14.66 0.89
N SER A 70 0.31 13.41 0.91
CA SER A 70 -0.51 12.25 1.30
C SER A 70 -0.94 12.33 2.76
N MET A 71 -0.01 12.67 3.67
CA MET A 71 -0.33 12.89 5.09
C MET A 71 -1.30 14.07 5.28
N LYS A 72 -1.10 15.17 4.56
CA LYS A 72 -2.01 16.33 4.58
C LYS A 72 -3.40 15.97 4.08
N TYR A 73 -3.50 15.13 3.05
CA TYR A 73 -4.78 14.64 2.53
C TYR A 73 -5.47 13.75 3.57
N ARG A 74 -4.79 12.74 4.12
CA ARG A 74 -5.35 11.83 5.14
C ARG A 74 -5.92 12.60 6.34
N ARG A 75 -5.19 13.61 6.85
CA ARG A 75 -5.66 14.41 8.00
C ARG A 75 -6.99 15.13 7.76
N LYS A 76 -7.40 15.33 6.50
CA LYS A 76 -8.59 16.09 6.13
C LYS A 76 -9.74 15.22 5.63
N ASN A 77 -9.46 14.01 5.18
CA ASN A 77 -10.43 13.17 4.47
C ASN A 77 -10.59 11.81 5.18
N SER A 78 -11.81 11.29 5.19
CA SER A 78 -12.04 9.90 5.61
C SER A 78 -11.56 8.94 4.53
N LEU A 79 -11.34 7.69 4.91
CA LEU A 79 -11.05 6.60 3.97
C LEU A 79 -12.12 6.48 2.88
N ASP A 80 -13.40 6.60 3.22
CA ASP A 80 -14.49 6.47 2.25
C ASP A 80 -14.47 7.61 1.21
N THR A 81 -14.18 8.85 1.64
CA THR A 81 -13.99 9.98 0.72
C THR A 81 -12.80 9.75 -0.21
N PHE A 82 -11.68 9.30 0.36
CA PHE A 82 -10.48 8.96 -0.41
C PHE A 82 -10.77 7.90 -1.48
N LEU A 83 -11.40 6.79 -1.09
CA LEU A 83 -11.69 5.67 -1.98
C LEU A 83 -12.64 6.07 -3.12
N ALA A 84 -13.63 6.92 -2.83
CA ALA A 84 -14.54 7.46 -3.85
C ALA A 84 -13.82 8.33 -4.89
N GLU A 85 -12.77 9.06 -4.48
CA GLU A 85 -11.96 9.90 -5.38
C GLU A 85 -10.90 9.09 -6.15
N ALA A 86 -10.21 8.17 -5.47
CA ALA A 86 -9.09 7.43 -6.04
C ALA A 86 -9.52 6.28 -6.96
N ALA A 87 -10.54 5.50 -6.59
CA ALA A 87 -10.91 4.29 -7.31
C ALA A 87 -11.28 4.50 -8.80
N PRO A 88 -11.96 5.59 -9.20
CA PRO A 88 -12.25 5.87 -10.61
C PRO A 88 -11.02 6.29 -11.43
N LEU A 89 -9.97 6.81 -10.79
CA LEU A 89 -8.75 7.30 -11.43
C LEU A 89 -7.74 6.18 -11.73
N LEU A 90 -7.82 5.09 -10.96
CA LEU A 90 -6.85 4.01 -10.99
C LEU A 90 -7.23 2.96 -12.04
N THR A 91 -6.26 2.60 -12.86
CA THR A 91 -6.33 1.41 -13.72
C THR A 91 -6.38 0.14 -12.87
N ASP A 92 -6.82 -0.96 -13.48
CA ASP A 92 -6.87 -2.26 -12.83
C ASP A 92 -5.48 -2.70 -12.29
N ALA A 93 -4.42 -2.51 -13.09
CA ALA A 93 -3.06 -2.82 -12.67
C ALA A 93 -2.60 -1.97 -11.47
N GLN A 94 -2.96 -0.68 -11.42
CA GLN A 94 -2.64 0.19 -10.30
C GLN A 94 -3.39 -0.22 -9.03
N LYS A 95 -4.68 -0.59 -9.15
CA LYS A 95 -5.47 -1.12 -8.03
C LYS A 95 -4.84 -2.39 -7.46
N MET A 96 -4.51 -3.35 -8.33
CA MET A 96 -3.84 -4.59 -7.90
C MET A 96 -2.48 -4.32 -7.24
N CYS A 97 -1.69 -3.40 -7.80
CA CYS A 97 -0.41 -2.99 -7.21
C CYS A 97 -0.60 -2.42 -5.79
N ILE A 98 -1.57 -1.51 -5.60
CA ILE A 98 -1.92 -0.99 -4.27
C ILE A 98 -2.28 -2.16 -3.35
N MET A 99 -3.23 -3.01 -3.73
CA MET A 99 -3.70 -4.11 -2.89
C MET A 99 -2.56 -5.04 -2.42
N ILE A 100 -1.62 -5.38 -3.31
CA ILE A 100 -0.47 -6.23 -2.98
C ILE A 100 0.45 -5.54 -1.98
N ASN A 101 0.72 -4.24 -2.14
CA ASN A 101 1.55 -3.50 -1.19
C ASN A 101 0.85 -3.35 0.17
N LEU A 102 -0.47 -3.14 0.20
CA LEU A 102 -1.22 -3.03 1.45
C LEU A 102 -1.10 -4.32 2.28
N ILE A 103 -1.34 -5.48 1.67
CA ILE A 103 -1.25 -6.75 2.40
C ILE A 103 0.19 -7.10 2.78
N ASP A 104 1.16 -6.77 1.94
CA ASP A 104 2.57 -6.99 2.24
C ASP A 104 3.03 -6.17 3.46
N SER A 105 2.58 -4.93 3.56
CA SER A 105 2.82 -4.09 4.75
C SER A 105 2.15 -4.68 5.99
N SER A 106 0.86 -5.03 5.93
CA SER A 106 0.15 -5.58 7.10
C SER A 106 0.67 -6.96 7.57
N LEU A 107 1.37 -7.70 6.71
CA LEU A 107 2.01 -8.98 7.08
C LEU A 107 3.45 -8.82 7.57
N ALA A 108 4.02 -7.62 7.54
CA ALA A 108 5.40 -7.38 7.95
C ALA A 108 5.61 -7.73 9.44
N ASP A 109 4.67 -7.31 10.29
CA ASP A 109 4.71 -7.46 11.75
C ASP A 109 3.99 -8.71 12.27
N GLY A 110 3.45 -9.52 11.36
CA GLY A 110 2.83 -10.80 11.70
C GLY A 110 1.47 -10.98 11.06
N GLN A 111 0.45 -11.22 11.89
CA GLN A 111 -0.92 -11.36 11.42
C GLN A 111 -1.62 -9.99 11.45
N PRO A 112 -2.34 -9.58 10.38
CA PRO A 112 -3.00 -8.30 10.36
C PRO A 112 -4.03 -8.18 11.47
N GLU A 113 -4.07 -7.03 12.12
CA GLU A 113 -5.08 -6.74 13.14
C GLU A 113 -6.48 -6.62 12.51
N ARG A 114 -7.52 -6.64 13.35
CA ARG A 114 -8.91 -6.60 12.85
C ARG A 114 -9.20 -5.32 12.07
N GLU A 115 -8.65 -4.20 12.53
CA GLU A 115 -8.79 -2.88 11.95
C GLU A 115 -8.17 -2.82 10.54
N GLU A 116 -7.01 -3.45 10.36
CA GLU A 116 -6.36 -3.59 9.04
C GLU A 116 -7.16 -4.50 8.11
N GLN A 117 -7.70 -5.61 8.62
CA GLN A 117 -8.57 -6.51 7.83
C GLN A 117 -9.84 -5.80 7.35
N GLU A 118 -10.51 -5.05 8.24
CA GLU A 118 -11.68 -4.25 7.91
C GLU A 118 -11.34 -3.17 6.88
N MET A 119 -10.17 -2.54 6.99
CA MET A 119 -9.70 -1.55 6.02
C MET A 119 -9.41 -2.19 4.66
N PHE A 120 -8.71 -3.32 4.63
CA PHE A 120 -8.41 -4.06 3.41
C PHE A 120 -9.68 -4.48 2.65
N ALA A 121 -10.71 -4.92 3.39
CA ALA A 121 -12.01 -5.24 2.81
C ALA A 121 -12.69 -4.03 2.15
N LYS A 122 -12.55 -2.82 2.72
CA LYS A 122 -13.05 -1.57 2.10
C LYS A 122 -12.32 -1.26 0.80
N PHE A 123 -10.99 -1.47 0.75
CA PHE A 123 -10.22 -1.32 -0.48
C PHE A 123 -10.65 -2.30 -1.57
N LEU A 124 -10.80 -3.60 -1.26
CA LEU A 124 -11.32 -4.62 -2.19
C LEU A 124 -12.65 -4.17 -2.79
N LYS A 125 -13.59 -3.78 -1.93
CA LYS A 125 -14.93 -3.32 -2.33
C LYS A 125 -14.86 -2.07 -3.23
N ALA A 126 -14.11 -1.05 -2.84
CA ALA A 126 -14.00 0.19 -3.60
C ALA A 126 -13.31 -0.01 -4.96
N PHE A 127 -12.34 -0.92 -5.03
CA PHE A 127 -11.62 -1.23 -6.26
C PHE A 127 -12.37 -2.20 -7.17
N GLY A 128 -13.45 -2.82 -6.70
CA GLY A 128 -14.22 -3.82 -7.44
C GLY A 128 -13.46 -5.13 -7.61
N ILE A 129 -12.60 -5.47 -6.65
CA ILE A 129 -11.79 -6.69 -6.65
C ILE A 129 -12.46 -7.68 -5.69
N THR A 130 -12.83 -8.86 -6.20
CA THR A 130 -13.39 -9.93 -5.38
C THR A 130 -12.27 -10.64 -4.61
N GLU A 131 -12.59 -11.19 -3.43
CA GLU A 131 -11.65 -12.02 -2.68
C GLU A 131 -11.13 -13.19 -3.52
N ALA A 132 -12.01 -13.87 -4.25
CA ALA A 132 -11.65 -14.97 -5.14
C ALA A 132 -10.66 -14.56 -6.24
N ARG A 133 -10.73 -13.31 -6.72
CA ARG A 133 -9.78 -12.74 -7.68
C ARG A 133 -8.44 -12.41 -7.03
N PHE A 134 -8.46 -11.92 -5.78
CA PHE A 134 -7.26 -11.50 -5.08
C PHE A 134 -6.51 -12.67 -4.40
N GLN A 135 -7.21 -13.76 -4.10
CA GLN A 135 -6.69 -14.93 -3.39
C GLN A 135 -5.32 -15.44 -3.90
N PRO A 136 -5.05 -15.59 -5.22
CA PRO A 136 -3.77 -16.12 -5.68
C PRO A 136 -2.61 -15.19 -5.33
N PHE A 137 -2.84 -13.87 -5.30
CA PHE A 137 -1.84 -12.88 -4.92
C PHE A 137 -1.60 -12.90 -3.41
N PHE A 138 -2.68 -13.02 -2.62
CA PHE A 138 -2.60 -13.18 -1.17
C PHE A 138 -1.76 -14.40 -0.79
N GLU A 139 -1.99 -15.55 -1.43
CA GLU A 139 -1.22 -16.79 -1.20
C GLU A 139 0.28 -16.60 -1.46
N VAL A 140 0.64 -15.84 -2.51
CA VAL A 140 2.04 -15.52 -2.83
C VAL A 140 2.68 -14.62 -1.77
N ILE A 141 1.97 -13.59 -1.30
CA ILE A 141 2.50 -12.70 -0.26
C ILE A 141 2.62 -13.44 1.08
N MET A 142 1.64 -14.30 1.42
CA MET A 142 1.75 -15.18 2.59
C MET A 142 2.96 -16.10 2.51
N LEU A 143 3.27 -16.65 1.32
CA LEU A 143 4.49 -17.42 1.12
C LEU A 143 5.75 -16.56 1.30
N LYS A 144 5.77 -15.33 0.76
CA LYS A 144 6.88 -14.38 0.90
C LYS A 144 7.15 -14.06 2.39
N ALA A 145 6.11 -13.88 3.19
CA ALA A 145 6.21 -13.50 4.60
C ALA A 145 6.55 -14.69 5.54
N ASP A 146 6.31 -15.92 5.11
CA ASP A 146 6.48 -17.14 5.90
C ASP A 146 7.95 -17.56 6.04
N ARG A 147 8.66 -16.94 6.99
CA ARG A 147 10.04 -17.30 7.34
C ARG A 147 10.14 -18.67 8.02
N THR A 148 9.03 -19.23 8.50
CA THR A 148 9.02 -20.52 9.21
C THR A 148 9.34 -21.68 8.28
N VAL A 149 9.19 -21.50 6.97
CA VAL A 149 9.66 -22.45 5.95
C VAL A 149 11.16 -22.79 6.10
N PHE A 150 11.98 -21.89 6.65
CA PHE A 150 13.41 -22.12 6.84
C PHE A 150 13.77 -22.67 8.23
N THR A 151 12.91 -22.49 9.23
CA THR A 151 13.22 -22.79 10.65
C THR A 151 12.40 -23.94 11.24
N ASN A 152 11.21 -24.20 10.71
CA ASN A 152 10.35 -25.31 11.14
C ASN A 152 10.63 -26.56 10.29
N GLN A 153 11.29 -27.56 10.87
CA GLN A 153 11.59 -28.83 10.20
C GLN A 153 10.34 -29.61 9.76
N ASN A 154 9.21 -29.41 10.42
CA ASN A 154 7.93 -30.05 10.12
C ASN A 154 6.98 -29.13 9.35
N HIS A 155 7.49 -28.08 8.71
CA HIS A 155 6.65 -27.13 7.98
C HIS A 155 5.82 -27.85 6.88
N PRO A 156 4.50 -27.62 6.78
CA PRO A 156 3.66 -28.32 5.80
C PRO A 156 4.10 -28.13 4.34
N LYS A 157 4.67 -26.96 4.02
CA LYS A 157 5.18 -26.66 2.67
C LYS A 157 6.55 -27.28 2.37
N ASN A 158 7.20 -27.91 3.36
CA ASN A 158 8.49 -28.59 3.20
C ASN A 158 8.35 -30.11 3.02
N GLN A 159 7.12 -30.63 3.02
CA GLN A 159 6.87 -32.07 2.90
C GLN A 159 7.33 -32.61 1.53
N PRO A 160 7.90 -33.82 1.46
CA PRO A 160 8.30 -34.42 0.20
C PRO A 160 7.15 -34.45 -0.83
N GLY A 161 7.43 -34.00 -2.05
CA GLY A 161 6.43 -33.93 -3.12
C GLY A 161 5.49 -32.73 -3.07
N HIS A 162 5.60 -31.84 -2.06
CA HIS A 162 4.90 -30.56 -2.07
C HIS A 162 5.40 -29.68 -3.22
N GLN A 163 4.47 -29.04 -3.92
CA GLN A 163 4.76 -28.04 -4.94
C GLN A 163 3.88 -26.82 -4.68
N VAL A 164 4.49 -25.64 -4.56
CA VAL A 164 3.75 -24.38 -4.50
C VAL A 164 3.00 -24.19 -5.82
N LYS A 165 1.69 -24.02 -5.74
CA LYS A 165 0.80 -23.76 -6.87
C LYS A 165 -0.08 -22.58 -6.52
N LEU A 166 -0.37 -21.74 -7.51
CA LEU A 166 -1.35 -20.67 -7.37
C LEU A 166 -2.75 -21.27 -7.51
N SER A 167 -3.67 -20.88 -6.63
CA SER A 167 -5.08 -21.19 -6.79
C SER A 167 -5.64 -20.45 -8.00
N LEU A 168 -5.51 -21.01 -9.20
CA LEU A 168 -6.13 -20.45 -10.40
C LEU A 168 -7.62 -20.82 -10.38
N ASN A 169 -8.47 -19.82 -10.13
CA ASN A 169 -9.91 -19.91 -10.38
C ASN A 169 -10.22 -19.73 -11.87
#